data_AF-A0A2D6E3U6-F1
#
_entry.id   AF-A0A2D6E3U6-F1
#
_cell.length_a   1.000
_cell.length_b   1.000
_cell.length_c   1.000
_cell.angle_alpha   90.00
_cell.angle_beta   90.00
_cell.angle_gamma   90.00
#
_symmetry.space_group_name_H-M   'P 1'
#
loop_
_entity.id
_entity.type
_entity.pdbx_description
1 polymer ?
#
loop_
_entity_poly.entity_id
_entity_poly.type
_entity_poly.pdbx_seq_one_letter_code
_entity_poly.pdbx_strand_id
1 'polypeptide(L)'
;MSTEYDPTEYTDEHVFENMDELFGLLVTAGILEQKGPRLSTFYILYQKINEGCKCHTKARLEQALEGYKDLKNLNLSAKMAMKRHLYVKKIVFKQNGEVLFEL
;
A
#
# COMPACT_ATOMS: atom_id res chain seq x y z
N MET A 1 -14.78 -29.48 25.19
CA MET A 1 -15.04 -28.03 25.09
C MET A 1 -14.24 -27.53 23.91
N SER A 2 -14.93 -27.23 22.81
CA SER A 2 -14.32 -26.69 21.60
C SER A 2 -13.88 -25.26 21.89
N THR A 3 -12.61 -24.93 21.61
CA THR A 3 -12.17 -23.54 21.55
C THR A 3 -12.92 -22.87 20.42
N GLU A 4 -13.88 -22.01 20.75
CA GLU A 4 -14.50 -21.08 19.82
C GLU A 4 -13.38 -20.21 19.24
N TYR A 5 -13.12 -20.38 17.96
CA TYR A 5 -12.24 -19.51 17.19
C TYR A 5 -13.06 -18.26 16.89
N ASP A 6 -12.82 -17.17 17.62
CA ASP A 6 -13.46 -15.88 17.36
C ASP A 6 -12.77 -15.24 16.13
N PRO A 7 -13.42 -15.17 14.96
CA PRO A 7 -12.74 -14.88 13.71
C PRO A 7 -12.64 -13.36 13.45
N THR A 8 -12.54 -12.52 14.49
CA THR A 8 -12.85 -11.07 14.34
C THR A 8 -12.00 -10.05 15.10
N GLU A 9 -10.79 -10.37 15.56
CA GLU A 9 -9.91 -9.34 16.15
C GLU A 9 -9.10 -8.59 15.09
N TYR A 10 -9.78 -7.74 14.32
CA TYR A 10 -9.11 -6.71 13.53
C TYR A 10 -8.21 -5.88 14.45
N THR A 11 -6.92 -5.76 14.15
CA THR A 11 -6.06 -4.83 14.87
C THR A 11 -6.48 -3.39 14.55
N ASP A 12 -6.24 -2.45 15.46
CA ASP A 12 -6.76 -1.10 15.30
C ASP A 12 -6.15 -0.38 14.08
N GLU A 13 -4.85 -0.55 13.85
CA GLU A 13 -4.18 0.06 12.70
C GLU A 13 -3.02 -0.77 12.14
N HIS A 14 -2.73 -0.54 10.87
CA HIS A 14 -1.46 -0.88 10.23
C HIS A 14 -0.79 0.39 9.73
N VAL A 15 0.51 0.50 9.92
CA VAL A 15 1.31 1.64 9.47
C VAL A 15 2.30 1.15 8.43
N PHE A 16 2.20 1.68 7.21
CA PHE A 16 3.28 1.58 6.23
C PHE A 16 4.27 2.70 6.49
N GLU A 17 5.48 2.38 6.94
CA GLU A 17 6.50 3.39 7.28
C GLU A 17 7.13 4.03 6.03
N ASN A 18 7.03 3.35 4.88
CA ASN A 18 7.57 3.80 3.60
C ASN A 18 6.88 3.11 2.41
N MET A 19 7.25 3.53 1.19
CA MET A 19 6.78 2.93 -0.06
C MET A 19 7.21 1.47 -0.28
N ASP A 20 8.39 1.06 0.22
CA ASP A 20 8.91 -0.31 0.03
C ASP A 20 7.98 -1.34 0.68
N GLU A 21 7.49 -1.07 1.88
CA GLU A 21 6.58 -1.98 2.61
C GLU A 21 5.28 -2.20 1.84
N LEU A 22 4.69 -1.13 1.31
CA LEU A 22 3.49 -1.25 0.48
C LEU A 22 3.80 -2.03 -0.79
N PHE A 23 4.91 -1.75 -1.48
CA PHE A 23 5.28 -2.48 -2.69
C PHE A 23 5.48 -3.97 -2.39
N GLY A 24 6.18 -4.31 -1.30
CA GLY A 24 6.37 -5.68 -0.83
C GLY A 24 5.04 -6.39 -0.62
N LEU A 25 4.08 -5.75 0.08
CA LEU A 25 2.73 -6.29 0.23
C LEU A 25 2.06 -6.53 -1.12
N LEU A 26 2.14 -5.56 -2.03
CA LEU A 26 1.48 -5.65 -3.34
C LEU A 26 2.05 -6.79 -4.20
N VAL A 27 3.34 -7.10 -4.05
CA VAL A 27 3.99 -8.24 -4.70
C VAL A 27 3.55 -9.56 -4.08
N THR A 28 3.60 -9.69 -2.75
CA THR A 28 3.37 -10.96 -2.05
C THR A 28 1.89 -11.34 -1.95
N ALA A 29 1.03 -10.35 -1.78
CA ALA A 29 -0.37 -10.57 -1.47
C ALA A 29 -1.26 -10.86 -2.69
N GLY A 30 -0.73 -10.73 -3.92
CA GLY A 30 -1.52 -10.87 -5.15
C GLY A 30 -2.69 -9.86 -5.25
N ILE A 31 -2.74 -8.84 -4.37
CA ILE A 31 -3.81 -7.82 -4.32
C ILE A 31 -3.94 -7.10 -5.67
N LEU A 32 -2.89 -7.16 -6.51
CA LEU A 32 -2.80 -6.68 -7.88
C LEU A 32 -4.03 -6.98 -8.76
N GLU A 33 -4.58 -8.17 -8.67
CA GLU A 33 -5.68 -8.59 -9.57
C GLU A 33 -7.02 -7.92 -9.23
N GLN A 34 -7.19 -7.41 -8.00
CA GLN A 34 -8.42 -6.74 -7.54
C GLN A 34 -8.28 -5.20 -7.53
N LYS A 35 -7.19 -4.66 -8.10
CA LYS A 35 -6.81 -3.26 -7.91
C LYS A 35 -7.69 -2.27 -8.65
N GLY A 36 -8.22 -1.32 -7.88
CA GLY A 36 -8.54 -0.02 -8.44
C GLY A 36 -7.28 0.61 -9.07
N PRO A 37 -7.45 1.48 -10.09
CA PRO A 37 -6.36 1.92 -10.98
C PRO A 37 -5.13 2.48 -10.24
N ARG A 38 -5.33 3.14 -9.10
CA ARG A 38 -4.26 3.82 -8.35
C ARG A 38 -3.23 2.88 -7.70
N LEU A 39 -3.64 1.73 -7.16
CA LEU A 39 -2.69 0.74 -6.61
C LEU A 39 -1.83 0.11 -7.72
N SER A 40 -2.37 0.02 -8.94
CA SER A 40 -1.64 -0.49 -10.11
C SER A 40 -0.68 0.55 -10.64
N THR A 41 -1.11 1.82 -10.70
CA THR A 41 -0.24 2.95 -11.03
C THR A 41 0.95 3.03 -10.07
N PHE A 42 0.73 3.02 -8.75
CA PHE A 42 1.82 3.01 -7.78
C PHE A 42 2.78 1.83 -8.01
N TYR A 43 2.25 0.61 -8.15
CA TYR A 43 3.07 -0.58 -8.38
C TYR A 43 3.98 -0.44 -9.61
N ILE A 44 3.43 -0.02 -10.75
CA ILE A 44 4.18 0.15 -12.00
C ILE A 44 5.24 1.25 -11.84
N LEU A 45 4.91 2.36 -11.19
CA LEU A 45 5.86 3.45 -10.96
C LEU A 45 7.01 3.00 -10.05
N TYR A 46 6.70 2.26 -8.98
CA TYR A 46 7.71 1.74 -8.04
C TYR A 46 8.64 0.71 -8.70
N GLN A 47 8.07 -0.24 -9.44
CA GLN A 47 8.82 -1.28 -10.14
C GLN A 47 9.87 -0.69 -11.09
N LYS A 48 9.55 0.44 -11.75
CA LYS A 48 10.42 1.12 -12.71
C LYS A 48 11.57 1.92 -12.11
N ILE A 49 11.62 2.13 -10.78
CA ILE A 49 12.67 2.94 -10.13
C ILE A 49 14.07 2.42 -10.49
N ASN A 50 14.25 1.10 -10.46
CA ASN A 50 15.52 0.42 -10.70
C ASN A 50 15.74 0.03 -12.17
N GLU A 51 14.77 0.28 -13.07
CA GLU A 51 14.87 -0.12 -14.47
C GLU A 51 15.51 0.98 -15.33
N GLY A 52 16.65 0.71 -15.96
CA GLY A 52 17.29 1.65 -16.89
C GLY A 52 18.37 2.53 -16.25
N CYS A 53 18.66 3.71 -16.83
CA CYS A 53 19.83 4.49 -16.46
C CYS A 53 19.68 5.18 -15.08
N LYS A 54 20.73 5.12 -14.26
CA LYS A 54 20.79 5.69 -12.89
C LYS A 54 20.54 7.21 -12.84
N CYS A 55 20.77 7.93 -13.95
CA CYS A 55 20.54 9.38 -14.02
C CYS A 55 19.06 9.78 -13.84
N HIS A 56 18.11 8.87 -14.10
CA HIS A 56 16.68 9.14 -13.96
C HIS A 56 16.07 8.55 -12.68
N THR A 57 16.86 7.85 -11.85
CA THR A 57 16.36 7.20 -10.63
C THR A 57 15.70 8.19 -9.68
N LYS A 58 16.27 9.40 -9.51
CA LYS A 58 15.67 10.45 -8.67
C LYS A 58 14.27 10.85 -9.15
N ALA A 59 14.12 11.13 -10.44
CA ALA A 59 12.82 11.52 -11.01
C ALA A 59 11.77 10.41 -10.88
N ARG A 60 12.19 9.14 -11.00
CA ARG A 60 11.27 8.00 -10.84
C ARG A 60 10.88 7.76 -9.38
N LEU A 61 11.79 7.96 -8.43
CA LEU A 61 11.47 7.95 -7.00
C LEU A 61 10.42 9.01 -6.67
N GLU A 62 10.59 10.23 -7.20
CA GLU A 62 9.61 11.31 -7.03
C GLU A 62 8.26 10.93 -7.63
N GLN A 63 8.22 10.34 -8.83
CA GLN A 63 6.98 9.85 -9.44
C GLN A 63 6.30 8.75 -8.61
N ALA A 64 7.06 7.80 -8.09
CA ALA A 64 6.53 6.75 -7.23
C ALA A 64 5.95 7.31 -5.92
N LEU A 65 6.61 8.33 -5.34
CA LEU A 65 6.11 9.03 -4.16
C LEU A 65 4.81 9.78 -4.43
N GLU A 66 4.68 10.43 -5.58
CA GLU A 66 3.40 11.03 -5.98
C GLU A 66 2.32 9.97 -6.17
N GLY A 67 2.64 8.84 -6.80
CA GLY A 67 1.73 7.69 -6.91
C GLY A 67 1.31 7.13 -5.54
N TYR A 68 2.22 7.13 -4.57
CA TYR A 68 1.96 6.71 -3.20
C TYR A 68 1.00 7.66 -2.47
N LYS A 69 1.24 8.98 -2.55
CA LYS A 69 0.33 10.02 -2.02
C LYS A 69 -1.05 9.97 -2.67
N ASP A 70 -1.11 9.59 -3.94
CA ASP A 70 -2.35 9.51 -4.72
C ASP A 70 -3.28 8.39 -4.21
N LEU A 71 -2.79 7.44 -3.43
CA LEU A 71 -3.60 6.37 -2.82
C LEU A 71 -4.61 6.89 -1.78
N LYS A 72 -4.50 8.14 -1.31
CA LYS A 72 -5.54 8.77 -0.47
C LYS A 72 -6.93 8.73 -1.11
N ASN A 73 -7.00 8.73 -2.45
CA ASN A 73 -8.26 8.65 -3.21
C ASN A 73 -8.55 7.25 -3.78
N LEU A 74 -8.12 6.19 -3.10
CA LEU A 74 -8.61 4.84 -3.41
C LEU A 74 -10.13 4.77 -3.32
N ASN A 75 -10.74 4.00 -4.21
CA ASN A 75 -12.18 3.73 -4.14
C ASN A 75 -12.49 2.83 -2.94
N LEU A 76 -13.77 2.80 -2.52
CA LEU A 76 -14.20 2.06 -1.33
C LEU A 76 -13.84 0.57 -1.40
N SER A 77 -13.98 -0.06 -2.56
CA SER A 77 -13.63 -1.48 -2.75
C SER A 77 -12.16 -1.75 -2.46
N ALA A 78 -11.25 -0.94 -3.01
CA ALA A 78 -9.82 -1.06 -2.80
C ALA A 78 -9.42 -0.80 -1.34
N LYS A 79 -10.02 0.21 -0.68
CA LYS A 79 -9.79 0.46 0.76
C LYS A 79 -10.18 -0.74 1.60
N MET A 80 -11.36 -1.32 1.35
CA MET A 80 -11.86 -2.48 2.08
C MET A 80 -11.02 -3.73 1.80
N ALA A 81 -10.57 -3.94 0.56
CA ALA A 81 -9.68 -5.05 0.22
C ALA A 81 -8.35 -4.96 0.99
N MET A 82 -7.74 -3.77 1.07
CA MET A 82 -6.52 -3.57 1.86
C MET A 82 -6.75 -3.81 3.35
N LYS A 83 -7.83 -3.25 3.93
CA LYS A 83 -8.15 -3.44 5.36
C LYS A 83 -8.43 -4.90 5.70
N ARG A 84 -9.13 -5.63 4.83
CA ARG A 84 -9.37 -7.07 5.01
C ARG A 84 -8.09 -7.88 4.91
N HIS A 85 -7.23 -7.55 3.95
CA HIS A 85 -5.98 -8.27 3.77
C HIS A 85 -5.01 -8.08 4.95
N LEU A 86 -4.90 -6.85 5.44
CA LEU A 86 -4.07 -6.52 6.61
C LEU A 86 -4.77 -6.84 7.93
N TYR A 87 -6.06 -7.17 7.88
CA TYR A 87 -6.90 -7.41 9.04
C TYR A 87 -6.88 -6.24 10.04
N VAL A 88 -7.03 -5.01 9.52
CA VAL A 88 -6.99 -3.76 10.31
C VAL A 88 -8.18 -2.83 10.08
N LYS A 89 -8.49 -1.98 11.07
CA LYS A 89 -9.55 -0.95 10.95
C LYS A 89 -9.08 0.31 10.22
N LYS A 90 -7.81 0.66 10.36
CA LYS A 90 -7.20 1.87 9.81
C LYS A 90 -5.86 1.54 9.16
N ILE A 91 -5.52 2.24 8.07
CA ILE A 91 -4.21 2.12 7.44
C ILE A 91 -3.58 3.51 7.39
N VAL A 92 -2.37 3.65 7.92
CA VAL A 92 -1.59 4.88 7.92
C VAL A 92 -0.45 4.75 6.92
N PHE A 93 -0.26 5.75 6.08
CA PHE A 93 0.82 5.78 5.09
C PHE A 93 1.80 6.88 5.49
N LYS A 94 3.06 6.49 5.72
CA LYS A 94 4.15 7.39 6.05
C LYS A 94 5.24 7.36 4.99
N GLN A 95 6.05 8.41 4.97
CA GLN A 95 7.32 8.42 4.27
C GLN A 95 8.31 9.26 5.07
N ASN A 96 9.51 8.73 5.32
CA ASN A 96 10.58 9.42 6.06
C ASN A 96 10.13 9.92 7.46
N GLY A 97 9.27 9.16 8.15
CA GLY A 97 8.76 9.50 9.48
C GLY A 97 7.56 10.46 9.50
N GLU A 98 7.14 10.99 8.34
CA GLU A 98 5.98 11.88 8.23
C GLU A 98 4.73 11.11 7.79
N VAL A 99 3.59 11.35 8.45
CA VAL A 99 2.29 10.83 8.02
C VAL A 99 1.80 11.59 6.80
N LEU A 100 1.60 10.88 5.69
CA LEU A 100 1.09 11.46 4.45
C LEU A 100 -0.44 11.48 4.42
N PHE A 101 -1.08 10.36 4.76
CA PHE A 101 -2.54 10.21 4.82
C PHE A 101 -2.95 8.90 5.51
N GLU A 102 -4.26 8.74 5.72
CA GLU A 102 -4.88 7.60 6.39
C GLU A 102 -6.12 7.11 5.61
N LEU A 103 -6.42 5.81 5.67
CA LEU A 103 -7.54 5.15 4.98
C LEU A 103 -8.48 4.40 5.91
#